data_AF-A0A7X7L094-F1
#
_entry.id   AF-A0A7X7L094-F1
#
_cell.length_a   1.000
_cell.length_b   1.000
_cell.length_c   1.000
_cell.angle_alpha   90.00
_cell.angle_beta   90.00
_cell.angle_gamma   90.00
#
_symmetry.space_group_name_H-M   'P 1'
#
loop_
_entity.id
_entity.type
_entity.pdbx_description
1 polymer ?
#
loop_
_entity_poly.entity_id
_entity_poly.type
_entity_poly.pdbx_seq_one_letter_code
_entity_poly.pdbx_strand_id
1 'polypeptide(L)'
;MFRILYLAIFTLLAALILWLHMVPPEISELQTSEEGMIEQLSTISWFAAAGLMAVYVWQSAWRPGMWAVLLLVCCALREMDYHRIFTGQSLLSSRFYFKGQVPWEQRLLGLAIIALLTYAVWCFFRAALPRWWQGLKRKEGPALAVAAVFGLGLLSKGIDRLHGTLSDFGLWHERSLPITFAIVEEVLELGMPLLTLVAILHFWWNSRSSSRAAN
;
A
#
# COMPACT_ATOMS: atom_id res chain seq x y z
N MET A 1 22.72 -9.46 -1.62
CA MET A 1 22.30 -8.07 -1.33
C MET A 1 20.79 -7.96 -1.09
N PHE A 2 19.91 -8.05 -2.10
CA PHE A 2 18.47 -7.79 -1.91
C PHE A 2 17.75 -8.70 -0.89
N ARG A 3 18.16 -9.97 -0.74
CA ARG A 3 17.63 -10.85 0.32
C ARG A 3 17.85 -10.27 1.72
N ILE A 4 19.02 -9.69 1.97
CA ILE A 4 19.35 -9.03 3.24
C ILE A 4 18.46 -7.80 3.43
N LEU A 5 18.21 -7.04 2.36
CA LEU A 5 17.36 -5.85 2.41
C LEU A 5 15.90 -6.19 2.73
N TYR A 6 15.34 -7.26 2.13
CA TYR A 6 14.00 -7.73 2.49
C TYR A 6 13.92 -8.19 3.95
N LEU A 7 14.90 -8.98 4.41
CA LEU A 7 14.96 -9.41 5.80
C LEU A 7 15.08 -8.22 6.75
N ALA A 8 15.92 -7.24 6.42
CA ALA A 8 16.07 -6.03 7.20
C ALA A 8 14.75 -5.24 7.32
N ILE A 9 13.94 -5.15 6.25
CA ILE A 9 12.61 -4.54 6.32
C ILE A 9 11.71 -5.31 7.28
N PHE A 10 11.59 -6.63 7.13
CA PHE A 10 10.73 -7.43 8.02
C PHE A 10 11.19 -7.34 9.48
N THR A 11 12.50 -7.38 9.73
CA THR A 11 13.07 -7.20 11.07
C THR A 11 12.79 -5.80 11.61
N LEU A 12 12.91 -4.75 10.79
CA LEU A 12 12.60 -3.38 11.18
C LEU A 12 11.12 -3.22 11.55
N LEU A 13 10.20 -3.75 10.73
CA LEU A 13 8.77 -3.71 11.00
C LEU A 13 8.41 -4.46 12.29
N ALA A 14 8.99 -5.64 12.51
CA ALA A 14 8.79 -6.40 13.74
C ALA A 14 9.34 -5.63 14.96
N ALA A 15 10.53 -5.04 14.85
CA ALA A 15 11.12 -4.21 15.90
C ALA A 15 10.27 -2.97 16.20
N LEU A 16 9.68 -2.35 15.17
CA LEU A 16 8.78 -1.20 15.32
C LEU A 16 7.49 -1.59 16.06
N ILE A 17 6.87 -2.73 15.72
CA ILE A 17 5.72 -3.26 16.46
C ILE A 17 6.09 -3.48 17.92
N LEU A 18 7.22 -4.13 18.21
CA LEU A 18 7.65 -4.39 19.58
C LEU A 18 7.91 -3.09 20.33
N TRP A 19 8.57 -2.11 19.71
CA TRP A 19 8.83 -0.81 20.31
C TRP A 19 7.54 -0.06 20.64
N LEU A 20 6.56 -0.05 19.74
CA LEU A 20 5.24 0.58 19.96
C LEU A 20 4.43 -0.06 21.09
N HIS A 21 4.69 -1.32 21.43
CA HIS A 21 4.09 -1.98 22.60
C HIS A 21 4.83 -1.67 23.91
N MET A 22 6.06 -1.18 23.86
CA MET A 22 6.87 -0.86 25.05
C MET A 22 6.76 0.61 25.48
N VAL A 23 6.33 1.49 24.59
CA VAL A 23 6.07 2.90 24.91
C VAL A 23 4.70 3.09 25.59
N PRO A 24 4.49 4.20 26.32
CA PRO A 24 3.18 4.52 26.88
C PRO A 24 2.05 4.51 25.83
N PRO A 25 0.84 4.02 26.17
CA PRO A 25 -0.27 3.90 25.23
C PRO A 25 -0.62 5.20 24.49
N GLU A 26 -0.46 6.36 25.15
CA GLU A 26 -0.74 7.67 24.56
C GLU A 26 0.23 8.00 23.42
N ILE A 27 1.49 7.56 23.54
CA ILE A 27 2.48 7.72 22.48
C ILE A 27 2.15 6.77 21.33
N SER A 28 1.78 5.52 21.61
CA SER A 28 1.38 4.56 20.57
C SER A 28 0.18 5.07 19.79
N GLU A 29 -0.88 5.50 20.48
CA GLU A 29 -2.09 6.09 19.89
C GLU A 29 -1.75 7.30 19.01
N LEU A 30 -0.85 8.19 19.46
CA LEU A 30 -0.41 9.34 18.68
C LEU A 30 0.34 8.92 17.40
N GLN A 31 1.23 7.94 17.49
CA GLN A 31 2.03 7.47 16.34
C GLN A 31 1.19 6.71 15.31
N THR A 32 0.11 6.06 15.73
CA THR A 32 -0.83 5.31 14.89
C THR A 32 -2.10 6.09 14.55
N SER A 33 -2.12 7.41 14.80
CA SER A 33 -3.25 8.27 14.44
C SER A 33 -3.20 8.69 12.97
N GLU A 34 -4.30 9.25 12.43
CA GLU A 34 -4.36 9.77 11.05
C GLU A 34 -3.28 10.86 10.77
N GLU A 35 -2.81 11.56 11.81
CA GLU A 35 -1.73 12.56 11.71
C GLU A 35 -0.37 12.02 12.18
N GLY A 36 -0.31 10.73 12.49
CA GLY A 36 0.83 10.04 13.07
C GLY A 36 2.02 9.93 12.12
N MET A 37 3.20 9.71 12.70
CA MET A 37 4.43 9.59 11.91
C MET A 37 4.42 8.37 10.99
N ILE A 38 3.74 7.29 11.37
CA ILE A 38 3.72 6.04 10.60
C ILE A 38 2.97 6.24 9.28
N GLU A 39 1.82 6.93 9.31
CA GLU A 39 1.05 7.27 8.13
C GLU A 39 1.79 8.27 7.22
N GLN A 40 2.45 9.27 7.80
CA GLN A 40 3.27 10.20 7.01
C GLN A 40 4.43 9.46 6.31
N LEU A 41 5.07 8.52 7.00
CA LEU A 41 6.14 7.69 6.43
C LEU A 41 5.62 6.75 5.34
N SER A 42 4.43 6.15 5.51
CA SER A 42 3.82 5.29 4.49
C SER A 42 3.50 6.10 3.22
N THR A 43 2.91 7.28 3.39
CA THR A 43 2.65 8.26 2.33
C THR A 43 3.91 8.64 1.56
N ILE A 44 4.96 9.09 2.26
CA ILE A 44 6.24 9.47 1.65
C ILE A 44 6.84 8.29 0.90
N SER A 45 6.75 7.09 1.47
CA SER A 45 7.28 5.86 0.86
C SER A 45 6.53 5.48 -0.42
N TRP A 46 5.21 5.68 -0.48
CA TRP A 46 4.44 5.49 -1.72
C TRP A 46 4.84 6.50 -2.80
N PHE A 47 5.01 7.78 -2.47
CA PHE A 47 5.49 8.78 -3.43
C PHE A 47 6.91 8.47 -3.93
N ALA A 48 7.80 8.03 -3.03
CA ALA A 48 9.13 7.59 -3.39
C ALA A 48 9.08 6.38 -4.35
N ALA A 49 8.17 5.41 -4.10
CA ALA A 49 7.97 4.25 -4.98
C ALA A 49 7.48 4.69 -6.36
N ALA A 50 6.51 5.61 -6.41
CA ALA A 50 5.98 6.17 -7.65
C ALA A 50 7.07 6.89 -8.46
N GLY A 51 7.85 7.75 -7.80
CA GLY A 51 8.95 8.49 -8.44
C GLY A 51 10.02 7.56 -8.99
N LEU A 52 10.43 6.56 -8.21
CA LEU A 52 11.41 5.56 -8.65
C LEU A 52 10.89 4.74 -9.85
N MET A 53 9.63 4.33 -9.80
CA MET A 53 8.99 3.60 -10.91
C MET A 53 8.90 4.49 -12.16
N ALA A 54 8.59 5.78 -12.02
CA ALA A 54 8.55 6.71 -13.14
C ALA A 54 9.92 6.86 -13.82
N VAL A 55 10.99 6.99 -13.04
CA VAL A 55 12.37 7.00 -13.55
C VAL A 55 12.70 5.71 -14.28
N TYR A 56 12.32 4.55 -13.74
CA TYR A 56 12.54 3.26 -14.40
C TYR A 56 11.81 3.16 -15.73
N VAL A 57 10.53 3.55 -15.78
CA VAL A 57 9.71 3.48 -17.00
C VAL A 57 10.23 4.43 -18.07
N TRP A 58 10.65 5.64 -17.67
CA TRP A 58 11.26 6.61 -18.58
C TRP A 58 12.52 6.03 -19.25
N GLN A 59 13.39 5.37 -18.49
CA GLN A 59 14.63 4.79 -19.01
C GLN A 59 14.44 3.50 -19.81
N SER A 60 13.47 2.67 -19.43
CA SER A 60 13.23 1.35 -20.06
C SER A 60 12.27 1.40 -21.24
N ALA A 61 11.63 2.54 -21.50
CA ALA A 61 10.55 2.72 -22.47
C ALA A 61 9.38 1.72 -22.29
N TRP A 62 9.24 1.11 -21.10
CA TRP A 62 8.17 0.16 -20.80
C TRP A 62 6.85 0.89 -20.53
N ARG A 63 6.17 1.31 -21.61
CA ARG A 63 4.94 2.12 -21.55
C ARG A 63 3.85 1.57 -20.60
N PRO A 64 3.58 0.26 -20.51
CA PRO A 64 2.62 -0.27 -19.54
C PRO A 64 2.97 0.03 -18.07
N GLY A 65 4.23 0.31 -17.75
CA GLY A 65 4.65 0.69 -16.41
C GLY A 65 4.14 2.06 -15.95
N MET A 66 3.65 2.93 -16.86
CA MET A 66 2.99 4.18 -16.48
C MET A 66 1.70 3.95 -15.69
N TRP A 67 0.99 2.84 -15.96
CA TRP A 67 -0.15 2.44 -15.14
C TRP A 67 0.28 2.10 -13.71
N ALA A 68 1.46 1.50 -13.52
CA ALA A 68 2.00 1.25 -12.20
C ALA A 68 2.30 2.56 -11.46
N VAL A 69 2.90 3.54 -12.13
CA VAL A 69 3.16 4.88 -11.55
C VAL A 69 1.85 5.53 -11.10
N LEU A 70 0.82 5.52 -11.95
CA LEU A 70 -0.49 6.06 -11.61
C LEU A 70 -1.07 5.37 -10.36
N LEU A 71 -1.04 4.04 -10.31
CA LEU A 71 -1.55 3.28 -9.17
C LEU A 71 -0.79 3.60 -7.87
N LEU A 72 0.54 3.73 -7.92
CA LEU A 72 1.36 4.08 -6.75
C LEU A 72 1.07 5.50 -6.25
N VAL A 73 0.88 6.47 -7.16
CA VAL A 73 0.43 7.82 -6.79
C VAL A 73 -0.95 7.77 -6.15
N CYS A 74 -1.87 6.98 -6.70
CA CYS A 74 -3.19 6.83 -6.11
C CYS A 74 -3.17 6.17 -4.73
N CYS A 75 -2.24 5.23 -4.47
CA CYS A 75 -2.00 4.71 -3.12
C CYS A 75 -1.52 5.82 -2.17
N ALA A 76 -0.57 6.66 -2.58
CA ALA A 76 -0.11 7.79 -1.75
C ALA A 76 -1.25 8.79 -1.44
N LEU A 77 -2.06 9.12 -2.46
CA LEU A 77 -3.21 10.00 -2.29
C LEU A 77 -4.33 9.37 -1.45
N ARG A 78 -4.40 8.03 -1.41
CA ARG A 78 -5.31 7.30 -0.53
C ARG A 78 -4.90 7.47 0.93
N GLU A 79 -3.61 7.31 1.24
CA GLU A 79 -3.10 7.48 2.62
C GLU A 79 -3.43 8.89 3.12
N MET A 80 -3.13 9.92 2.34
CA MET A 80 -3.40 11.32 2.74
C MET A 80 -4.89 11.70 2.80
N ASP A 81 -5.80 10.74 2.60
CA ASP A 81 -7.24 10.96 2.55
C ASP A 81 -7.67 12.10 1.60
N TYR A 82 -6.87 12.41 0.56
CA TYR A 82 -7.09 13.55 -0.34
C TYR A 82 -8.46 13.48 -1.04
N HIS A 83 -8.98 12.28 -1.23
CA HIS A 83 -10.32 12.08 -1.78
C HIS A 83 -11.40 12.73 -0.90
N ARG A 84 -11.27 12.70 0.43
CA ARG A 84 -12.22 13.30 1.37
C ARG A 84 -12.32 14.82 1.21
N ILE A 85 -11.24 15.49 0.77
CA ILE A 85 -11.24 16.94 0.48
C ILE A 85 -12.20 17.26 -0.67
N PHE A 86 -12.29 16.38 -1.67
CA PHE A 86 -13.14 16.60 -2.85
C PHE A 86 -14.56 16.06 -2.68
N THR A 87 -14.75 14.98 -1.93
CA THR A 87 -16.03 14.26 -1.85
C THR A 87 -16.71 14.29 -0.49
N GLY A 88 -16.06 14.77 0.56
CA GLY A 88 -16.57 14.82 1.94
C GLY A 88 -16.82 13.45 2.60
N GLN A 89 -16.76 12.36 1.83
CA GLN A 89 -16.94 10.97 2.26
C GLN A 89 -16.02 10.05 1.44
N SER A 90 -15.76 8.84 1.95
CA SER A 90 -14.98 7.84 1.23
C SER A 90 -15.61 7.46 -0.11
N LEU A 91 -14.82 7.55 -1.18
CA LEU A 91 -15.22 7.19 -2.55
C LEU A 91 -15.64 5.73 -2.68
N LEU A 92 -15.12 4.84 -1.83
CA LEU A 92 -15.44 3.41 -1.85
C LEU A 92 -16.70 3.08 -1.05
N SER A 93 -17.29 4.06 -0.37
CA SER A 93 -18.51 3.83 0.40
C SER A 93 -19.73 3.74 -0.51
N SER A 94 -20.51 2.66 -0.37
CA SER A 94 -21.81 2.55 -1.04
C SER A 94 -22.74 3.72 -0.67
N ARG A 95 -22.59 4.29 0.52
CA ARG A 95 -23.38 5.45 0.98
C ARG A 95 -23.17 6.68 0.12
N PHE A 96 -21.97 6.88 -0.43
CA PHE A 96 -21.64 8.03 -1.29
C PHE A 96 -22.52 8.05 -2.56
N TYR A 97 -22.76 6.89 -3.15
CA TYR A 97 -23.53 6.76 -4.39
C TYR A 97 -25.04 6.72 -4.17
N PHE A 98 -25.50 6.12 -3.08
CA PHE A 98 -26.93 5.84 -2.87
C PHE A 98 -27.64 6.75 -1.86
N LYS A 99 -26.94 7.45 -0.95
CA LYS A 99 -27.59 8.41 -0.03
C LYS A 99 -27.75 9.78 -0.67
N GLY A 100 -28.98 10.31 -0.62
CA GLY A 100 -29.43 11.54 -1.31
C GLY A 100 -28.76 12.87 -0.95
N GLN A 101 -27.70 12.89 -0.13
CA GLN A 101 -27.07 14.13 0.36
C GLN A 101 -25.83 14.59 -0.44
N VAL A 102 -25.29 13.74 -1.32
CA VAL A 102 -24.13 14.09 -2.17
C VAL A 102 -24.61 14.70 -3.50
N PRO A 103 -24.11 15.88 -3.91
CA PRO A 103 -24.37 16.46 -5.23
C PRO A 103 -24.08 15.47 -6.37
N TRP A 104 -24.88 15.50 -7.44
CA TRP A 104 -24.77 14.53 -8.52
C TRP A 104 -23.45 14.67 -9.29
N GLU A 105 -22.89 15.88 -9.36
CA GLU A 105 -21.60 16.18 -9.99
C GLU A 105 -20.45 15.45 -9.27
N GLN A 106 -20.47 15.45 -7.94
CA GLN A 106 -19.47 14.76 -7.13
C GLN A 106 -19.58 13.24 -7.29
N ARG A 107 -20.80 12.70 -7.44
CA ARG A 107 -21.01 11.27 -7.72
C ARG A 107 -20.45 10.87 -9.08
N LEU A 108 -20.66 11.70 -10.11
CA LEU A 108 -20.16 11.44 -11.46
C LEU A 108 -18.63 11.48 -11.50
N LEU A 109 -18.01 12.46 -10.83
CA LEU A 109 -16.56 12.54 -10.69
C LEU A 109 -15.99 11.32 -9.95
N GLY A 110 -16.61 10.94 -8.82
CA GLY A 110 -16.20 9.75 -8.08
C GLY A 110 -16.29 8.47 -8.91
N LEU A 111 -17.37 8.30 -9.70
CA LEU A 111 -17.52 7.17 -10.60
C LEU A 111 -16.44 7.17 -11.71
N ALA A 112 -16.14 8.34 -12.29
CA ALA A 112 -15.09 8.47 -13.30
C ALA A 112 -13.70 8.11 -12.74
N ILE A 113 -13.39 8.51 -11.50
CA ILE A 113 -12.15 8.15 -10.82
C ILE A 113 -12.08 6.63 -10.61
N ILE A 114 -13.14 5.99 -10.09
CA ILE A 114 -13.17 4.53 -9.90
C ILE A 114 -13.01 3.79 -11.23
N ALA A 115 -13.68 4.25 -12.29
CA ALA A 115 -13.56 3.66 -13.62
C ALA A 115 -12.12 3.77 -14.14
N LEU A 116 -11.48 4.93 -13.98
CA LEU A 116 -10.08 5.14 -14.35
C LEU A 116 -9.14 4.23 -13.56
N LEU A 117 -9.31 4.12 -12.24
CA LEU A 117 -8.50 3.25 -11.39
C LEU A 117 -8.66 1.79 -11.77
N THR A 118 -9.90 1.34 -11.99
CA THR A 118 -10.20 -0.04 -12.38
C THR A 118 -9.59 -0.36 -13.75
N TYR A 119 -9.67 0.58 -14.70
CA TYR A 119 -9.03 0.46 -16.00
C TYR A 119 -7.50 0.41 -15.88
N ALA A 120 -6.90 1.27 -15.05
CA ALA A 120 -5.46 1.28 -14.79
C ALA A 120 -4.97 -0.05 -14.18
N VAL A 121 -5.70 -0.58 -13.18
CA VAL A 121 -5.47 -1.91 -12.61
C VAL A 121 -5.54 -2.96 -13.72
N TRP A 122 -6.61 -3.00 -14.50
CA TRP A 122 -6.76 -3.98 -15.58
C TRP A 122 -5.62 -3.92 -16.59
N CYS A 123 -5.24 -2.72 -17.05
CA CYS A 123 -4.12 -2.53 -17.98
C CYS A 123 -2.78 -3.00 -17.38
N PHE A 124 -2.50 -2.63 -16.12
CA PHE A 124 -1.28 -3.02 -15.43
C PHE A 124 -1.21 -4.54 -15.26
N PHE A 125 -2.24 -5.17 -14.72
CA PHE A 125 -2.27 -6.61 -14.50
C PHE A 125 -2.24 -7.37 -15.83
N ARG A 126 -2.96 -6.95 -16.85
CA ARG A 126 -2.90 -7.60 -18.17
C ARG A 126 -1.47 -7.63 -18.73
N ALA A 127 -0.69 -6.58 -18.50
CA ALA A 127 0.70 -6.51 -18.97
C ALA A 127 1.70 -7.22 -18.05
N ALA A 128 1.52 -7.14 -16.73
CA ALA A 128 2.50 -7.58 -15.73
C ALA A 128 2.23 -8.98 -15.16
N LEU A 129 0.97 -9.43 -15.12
CA LEU A 129 0.54 -10.66 -14.44
C LEU A 129 1.21 -11.93 -14.99
N PRO A 130 1.35 -12.16 -16.32
CA PRO A 130 2.00 -13.36 -16.82
C PRO A 130 3.46 -13.46 -16.36
N ARG A 131 4.18 -12.33 -16.38
CA ARG A 131 5.58 -12.26 -15.94
C ARG A 131 5.71 -12.43 -14.44
N TRP A 132 4.85 -11.78 -13.66
CA TRP A 132 4.81 -11.91 -12.22
C TRP A 132 4.56 -13.37 -11.80
N TRP A 133 3.59 -14.04 -12.44
CA TRP A 133 3.27 -15.44 -12.15
C TRP A 133 4.43 -16.39 -12.45
N GLN A 134 5.14 -16.19 -13.57
CA GLN A 134 6.34 -16.95 -13.88
C GLN A 134 7.46 -16.69 -12.87
N GLY A 135 7.68 -15.44 -12.48
CA GLY A 135 8.66 -15.08 -11.45
C GLY A 135 8.32 -15.70 -10.09
N LEU A 136 7.03 -15.79 -9.74
CA LEU A 136 6.59 -16.41 -8.49
C LEU A 136 6.88 -17.92 -8.49
N LYS A 137 6.59 -18.63 -9.58
CA LYS A 137 6.95 -20.05 -9.76
C LYS A 137 8.45 -20.28 -9.63
N ARG A 138 9.25 -19.34 -10.11
CA ARG A 138 10.72 -19.35 -10.04
C ARG A 138 11.28 -18.84 -8.71
N LYS A 139 10.41 -18.42 -7.77
CA LYS A 139 10.78 -17.81 -6.48
C LYS A 139 11.72 -16.61 -6.65
N GLU A 140 11.49 -15.80 -7.69
CA GLU A 140 12.24 -14.59 -7.94
C GLU A 140 11.92 -13.53 -6.86
N GLY A 141 12.96 -12.88 -6.34
CA GLY A 141 12.82 -11.92 -5.24
C GLY A 141 11.79 -10.81 -5.48
N PRO A 142 11.78 -10.13 -6.65
CA PRO A 142 10.78 -9.09 -6.92
C PRO A 142 9.35 -9.63 -6.96
N ALA A 143 9.14 -10.84 -7.51
CA ALA A 143 7.81 -11.45 -7.59
C ALA A 143 7.29 -11.85 -6.20
N LEU A 144 8.16 -12.41 -5.35
CA LEU A 144 7.86 -12.71 -3.95
C LEU A 144 7.59 -11.44 -3.14
N ALA A 145 8.34 -10.36 -3.37
CA ALA A 145 8.10 -9.09 -2.70
C ALA A 145 6.74 -8.49 -3.06
N VAL A 146 6.36 -8.51 -4.34
CA VAL A 146 5.02 -8.10 -4.77
C VAL A 146 3.94 -8.99 -4.15
N ALA A 147 4.15 -10.31 -4.07
CA ALA A 147 3.23 -11.21 -3.38
C ALA A 147 3.12 -10.88 -1.88
N ALA A 148 4.23 -10.53 -1.24
CA ALA A 148 4.24 -10.10 0.15
C ALA A 148 3.48 -8.78 0.34
N VAL A 149 3.59 -7.80 -0.56
CA VAL A 149 2.80 -6.56 -0.51
C VAL A 149 1.30 -6.86 -0.53
N PHE A 150 0.84 -7.72 -1.45
CA PHE A 150 -0.57 -8.15 -1.46
C PHE A 150 -0.95 -8.91 -0.19
N GLY A 151 -0.06 -9.77 0.32
CA GLY A 151 -0.26 -10.49 1.57
C GLY A 151 -0.43 -9.55 2.76
N LEU A 152 0.45 -8.55 2.91
CA LEU A 152 0.36 -7.54 3.96
C LEU A 152 -0.93 -6.73 3.85
N GLY A 153 -1.31 -6.32 2.64
CA GLY A 153 -2.57 -5.58 2.44
C GLY A 153 -3.81 -6.39 2.83
N LEU A 154 -3.86 -7.68 2.46
CA LEU A 154 -4.93 -8.59 2.86
C LEU A 154 -4.95 -8.83 4.38
N LEU A 155 -3.79 -8.97 5.01
CA LEU A 155 -3.68 -9.11 6.45
C LEU A 155 -4.13 -7.84 7.18
N SER A 156 -3.67 -6.67 6.73
CA SER A 156 -4.05 -5.36 7.29
C SER A 156 -5.57 -5.18 7.29
N LYS A 157 -6.21 -5.41 6.13
CA LYS A 157 -7.67 -5.30 6.02
C LYS A 157 -8.43 -6.42 6.74
N GLY A 158 -7.82 -7.58 6.92
CA GLY A 158 -8.35 -8.64 7.76
C GLY A 158 -8.40 -8.23 9.22
N ILE A 159 -7.33 -7.60 9.72
CA ILE A 159 -7.18 -7.09 11.09
C ILE A 159 -8.19 -5.98 11.36
N ASP A 160 -8.32 -5.00 10.47
CA ASP A 160 -9.34 -3.94 10.52
C ASP A 160 -10.77 -4.51 10.63
N ARG A 161 -11.11 -5.47 9.75
CA ARG A 161 -12.44 -6.08 9.76
C ARG A 161 -12.69 -6.92 11.02
N LEU A 162 -11.67 -7.60 11.55
CA LEU A 162 -11.76 -8.35 12.80
C LEU A 162 -12.00 -7.40 13.98
N HIS A 163 -11.29 -6.28 14.04
CA HIS A 163 -11.51 -5.22 15.03
C HIS A 163 -12.95 -4.71 14.97
N GLY A 164 -13.45 -4.29 13.80
CA GLY A 164 -14.83 -3.82 13.65
C GLY A 164 -15.87 -4.87 14.07
N THR A 165 -15.68 -6.12 13.64
CA THR A 165 -16.62 -7.21 13.96
C THR A 165 -16.68 -7.49 15.46
N LEU A 166 -15.52 -7.59 16.12
CA LEU A 166 -15.45 -7.79 17.57
C LEU A 166 -16.09 -6.61 18.31
N SER A 167 -16.04 -5.38 17.74
CA SER A 167 -16.65 -4.15 18.29
C SER A 167 -18.15 -4.23 18.35
N ASP A 168 -18.75 -4.67 17.25
CA ASP A 168 -20.18 -4.87 17.17
C ASP A 168 -20.70 -5.93 18.17
N PHE A 169 -19.86 -6.89 18.58
CA PHE A 169 -20.20 -7.91 19.60
C PHE A 169 -20.00 -7.45 21.05
N GLY A 170 -19.56 -6.21 21.30
CA GLY A 170 -19.38 -5.69 22.66
C GLY A 170 -18.28 -6.37 23.47
N LEU A 171 -17.34 -7.06 22.80
CA LEU A 171 -16.25 -7.81 23.45
C LEU A 171 -15.09 -6.92 23.95
N TRP A 172 -15.25 -5.58 23.92
CA TRP A 172 -14.21 -4.62 24.32
C TRP A 172 -14.46 -4.14 25.74
N HIS A 173 -13.81 -4.81 26.69
CA HIS A 173 -13.73 -4.34 28.08
C HIS A 173 -12.33 -3.81 28.44
N GLU A 174 -11.32 -4.01 27.58
CA GLU A 174 -9.94 -3.57 27.81
C GLU A 174 -9.43 -2.64 26.69
N ARG A 175 -8.86 -1.49 27.09
CA ARG A 175 -8.29 -0.46 26.19
C ARG A 175 -7.01 -0.91 25.47
N SER A 176 -6.38 -1.99 25.91
CA SER A 176 -5.12 -2.52 25.34
C SER A 176 -5.31 -3.16 23.96
N LEU A 177 -6.43 -3.86 23.74
CA LEU A 177 -6.67 -4.58 22.49
C LEU A 177 -6.82 -3.64 21.28
N PRO A 178 -7.63 -2.54 21.32
CA PRO A 178 -7.78 -1.63 20.19
C PRO A 178 -6.45 -1.03 19.71
N ILE A 179 -5.56 -0.72 20.66
CA ILE A 179 -4.25 -0.13 20.38
C ILE A 179 -3.34 -1.14 19.68
N THR A 180 -3.33 -2.41 20.10
CA THR A 180 -2.57 -3.45 19.40
C THR A 180 -3.05 -3.65 17.97
N PHE A 181 -4.37 -3.65 17.72
CA PHE A 181 -4.91 -3.74 16.35
C PHE A 181 -4.45 -2.55 15.50
N ALA A 182 -4.53 -1.33 16.03
CA ALA A 182 -4.06 -0.12 15.35
C ALA A 182 -2.55 -0.16 15.04
N ILE A 183 -1.71 -0.53 16.02
CA ILE A 183 -0.25 -0.68 15.83
C ILE A 183 0.06 -1.66 14.70
N VAL A 184 -0.57 -2.83 14.72
CA VAL A 184 -0.28 -3.85 13.72
C VAL A 184 -0.78 -3.40 12.34
N GLU A 185 -1.99 -2.85 12.25
CA GLU A 185 -2.53 -2.31 11.00
C GLU A 185 -1.60 -1.27 10.39
N GLU A 186 -1.29 -0.20 11.13
CA GLU A 186 -0.46 0.91 10.66
C GLU A 186 0.95 0.46 10.22
N VAL A 187 1.58 -0.43 10.99
CA VAL A 187 2.91 -0.94 10.63
C VAL A 187 2.87 -1.86 9.42
N LEU A 188 1.81 -2.65 9.23
CA LEU A 188 1.62 -3.43 8.01
C LEU A 188 1.38 -2.52 6.80
N GLU A 189 0.61 -1.43 6.97
CA GLU A 189 0.37 -0.44 5.93
C GLU A 189 1.67 0.29 5.52
N LEU A 190 2.56 0.61 6.46
CA LEU A 190 3.92 1.11 6.19
C LEU A 190 4.81 0.06 5.47
N GLY A 191 4.64 -1.23 5.79
CA GLY A 191 5.41 -2.30 5.16
C GLY A 191 5.17 -2.44 3.66
N MET A 192 3.95 -2.17 3.19
CA MET A 192 3.56 -2.26 1.78
C MET A 192 4.39 -1.35 0.84
N PRO A 193 4.50 -0.03 1.04
CA PRO A 193 5.31 0.84 0.20
C PRO A 193 6.81 0.54 0.31
N LEU A 194 7.32 0.19 1.49
CA LEU A 194 8.74 -0.15 1.68
C LEU A 194 9.15 -1.39 0.89
N LEU A 195 8.34 -2.45 0.93
CA LEU A 195 8.60 -3.65 0.13
C LEU A 195 8.46 -3.37 -1.37
N THR A 196 7.52 -2.50 -1.76
CA THR A 196 7.34 -2.06 -3.16
C THR A 196 8.58 -1.32 -3.67
N LEU A 197 9.14 -0.39 -2.88
CA LEU A 197 10.38 0.31 -3.18
C LEU A 197 11.53 -0.66 -3.47
N VAL A 198 11.74 -1.62 -2.58
CA VAL A 198 12.81 -2.61 -2.74
C VAL A 198 12.54 -3.54 -3.92
N ALA A 199 11.29 -3.92 -4.18
CA ALA A 199 10.92 -4.70 -5.35
C ALA A 199 11.27 -3.98 -6.65
N ILE A 200 10.97 -2.68 -6.75
CA ILE A 200 11.31 -1.84 -7.92
C ILE A 200 12.84 -1.76 -8.09
N LEU A 201 13.58 -1.47 -7.01
CA LEU A 201 15.05 -1.41 -7.05
C LEU A 201 15.67 -2.73 -7.50
N HIS A 202 15.19 -3.85 -6.95
CA HIS A 202 15.66 -5.18 -7.29
C HIS A 202 15.37 -5.53 -8.75
N PHE A 203 14.15 -5.23 -9.22
CA PHE A 203 13.78 -5.45 -10.61
C PHE A 203 14.64 -4.61 -11.57
N TRP A 204 14.89 -3.36 -11.23
CA TRP A 204 15.72 -2.46 -12.03
C TRP A 204 17.18 -2.93 -12.09
N TRP A 205 17.75 -3.34 -10.95
CA TRP A 205 19.11 -3.89 -10.88
C TRP A 205 19.27 -5.11 -11.79
N ASN A 206 18.33 -6.05 -11.71
CA ASN A 206 18.35 -7.27 -12.53
C ASN A 206 18.26 -6.93 -14.03
N SER A 207 17.42 -5.97 -14.40
CA SER A 207 17.27 -5.53 -15.79
C SER A 207 18.58 -4.96 -16.35
N ARG A 208 19.30 -4.16 -15.56
CA ARG A 208 20.59 -3.58 -15.97
C ARG A 208 21.71 -4.62 -16.07
N SER A 209 21.76 -5.58 -15.14
CA SER A 209 22.76 -6.66 -15.21
C SER A 209 22.59 -7.53 -16.46
N SER A 210 21.36 -7.80 -16.87
CA SER A 210 21.08 -8.56 -18.08
C SER A 210 21.48 -7.80 -19.36
N SER A 211 21.26 -6.48 -19.41
CA SER A 211 21.71 -5.66 -20.55
C SER A 211 23.24 -5.55 -20.64
N ARG A 212 23.96 -5.53 -19.50
CA ARG A 212 25.43 -5.50 -19.48
C ARG A 212 26.07 -6.81 -19.88
N ALA A 213 25.43 -7.96 -19.60
CA ALA A 213 25.95 -9.27 -19.97
C ALA A 213 25.73 -9.63 -21.45
N ALA A 214 24.90 -8.86 -22.16
CA ALA A 214 24.58 -9.06 -23.58
C ALA A 214 25.43 -8.20 -24.54
N ASN A 215 26.28 -7.31 -24.00
CA ASN A 215 27.27 -6.51 -24.72
C ASN A 215 28.67 -7.00 -24.38
#